data_AF-A0A1A8XY05-F1
#
_entry.id   AF-A0A1A8XY05-F1
#
_cell.length_a   1.000
_cell.length_b   1.000
_cell.length_c   1.000
_cell.angle_alpha   90.00
_cell.angle_beta   90.00
_cell.angle_gamma   90.00
#
_symmetry.space_group_name_H-M   'P 1'
#
loop_
_entity.id
_entity.type
_entity.pdbx_description
1 polymer ?
#
loop_
_entity_poly.entity_id
_entity_poly.type
_entity_poly.pdbx_seq_one_letter_code
_entity_poly.pdbx_strand_id
1 'polypeptide(L)'
;MTGASASSARKVVGLGFLPDEARHGFLIDIPRGGGASELVCISEYRGNELDHLGARAVVAPSPNDPSLRVVIDRARWLALAPAFWEEANRRLRANGLPVARFQKNSVKPVPVHPSLGKELCILCWAVEDASPDDIPNALHNWEALAPEERWWLYTMTVATTGQAMQKGVGWRKALRAAIADNPFVKGDGLSPKARRELLGHSQLSLSL
;
A
#
# COMPACT_ATOMS: atom_id res chain seq x y z
N MET A 1 -42.79 4.82 18.53
CA MET A 1 -41.45 4.78 19.18
C MET A 1 -40.48 4.13 18.21
N THR A 2 -39.82 4.93 17.38
CA THR A 2 -38.78 4.47 16.45
C THR A 2 -37.45 4.50 17.19
N GLY A 3 -36.92 3.32 17.51
CA GLY A 3 -35.60 3.19 18.13
C GLY A 3 -34.54 3.75 17.21
N ALA A 4 -33.85 4.80 17.65
CA ALA A 4 -32.61 5.23 17.03
C ALA A 4 -31.61 4.07 17.12
N SER A 5 -31.18 3.52 15.99
CA SER A 5 -30.08 2.57 15.99
C SER A 5 -28.85 3.30 16.53
N ALA A 6 -28.36 2.87 17.69
CA ALA A 6 -27.10 3.36 18.22
C ALA A 6 -26.02 3.13 17.16
N SER A 7 -25.44 4.22 16.65
CA SER A 7 -24.23 4.20 15.82
C SER A 7 -23.16 3.43 16.59
N SER A 8 -22.87 2.17 16.22
CA SER A 8 -21.73 1.46 16.80
C SER A 8 -20.48 2.23 16.41
N ALA A 9 -19.67 2.63 17.39
CA ALA A 9 -18.41 3.33 17.12
C ALA A 9 -17.59 2.50 16.12
N ARG A 10 -17.17 3.13 15.00
CA ARG A 10 -16.37 2.45 13.96
C ARG A 10 -15.11 1.86 14.59
N LYS A 11 -15.03 0.53 14.62
CA LYS A 11 -13.87 -0.17 15.14
C LYS A 11 -12.74 -0.11 14.12
N VAL A 12 -11.70 0.67 14.43
CA VAL A 12 -10.50 0.78 13.60
C VAL A 12 -9.40 -0.10 14.19
N VAL A 13 -8.75 -0.91 13.36
CA VAL A 13 -7.61 -1.75 13.76
C VAL A 13 -6.43 -1.53 12.82
N GLY A 14 -5.20 -1.67 13.36
CA GLY A 14 -3.98 -1.48 12.59
C GLY A 14 -3.91 -0.11 11.92
N LEU A 15 -3.51 -0.07 10.65
CA LEU A 15 -3.39 1.14 9.85
C LEU A 15 -4.71 1.42 9.10
N GLY A 16 -5.69 1.94 9.83
CA GLY A 16 -6.97 2.41 9.28
C GLY A 16 -7.93 1.32 8.79
N PHE A 17 -7.68 0.05 9.11
CA PHE A 17 -8.55 -1.03 8.68
C PHE A 17 -9.87 -1.01 9.46
N LEU A 18 -10.99 -1.12 8.75
CA LEU A 18 -12.35 -1.11 9.27
C LEU A 18 -12.99 -2.48 8.99
N PRO A 19 -12.92 -3.44 9.93
CA PRO A 19 -13.36 -4.82 9.68
C PRO A 19 -14.80 -4.93 9.20
N ASP A 20 -15.70 -4.13 9.80
CA ASP A 20 -17.14 -4.20 9.51
C ASP A 20 -17.52 -3.59 8.14
N GLU A 21 -16.64 -2.76 7.57
CA GLU A 21 -16.86 -2.07 6.29
C GLU A 21 -16.07 -2.72 5.14
N ALA A 22 -14.94 -3.36 5.46
CA ALA A 22 -14.01 -3.88 4.47
C ALA A 22 -14.58 -5.04 3.66
N ARG A 23 -14.26 -5.06 2.35
CA ARG A 23 -14.49 -6.20 1.44
C ARG A 23 -13.19 -6.89 0.99
N HIS A 24 -12.08 -6.21 1.25
CA HIS A 24 -10.72 -6.69 1.09
C HIS A 24 -9.85 -5.98 2.14
N GLY A 25 -8.61 -6.42 2.32
CA GLY A 25 -7.68 -5.85 3.30
C GLY A 25 -6.27 -6.40 3.09
N PHE A 26 -5.29 -5.78 3.73
CA PHE A 26 -3.90 -6.23 3.68
C PHE A 26 -3.38 -6.53 5.08
N LEU A 27 -2.43 -7.45 5.17
CA LEU A 27 -1.61 -7.66 6.36
C LEU A 27 -0.15 -7.39 6.07
N ILE A 28 0.50 -6.69 7.00
CA ILE A 28 1.95 -6.56 7.04
C ILE A 28 2.48 -7.49 8.14
N ASP A 29 3.28 -8.47 7.74
CA ASP A 29 3.98 -9.38 8.62
C ASP A 29 5.42 -8.87 8.81
N ILE A 30 5.68 -8.28 9.97
CA ILE A 30 7.01 -7.75 10.34
C ILE A 30 7.65 -8.75 11.29
N PRO A 31 8.82 -9.33 10.95
CA PRO A 31 9.48 -10.31 11.79
C PRO A 31 9.89 -9.68 13.13
N ARG A 32 9.95 -10.52 14.17
CA ARG A 32 10.33 -10.08 15.52
C ARG A 32 11.80 -9.75 15.64
N GLY A 33 12.63 -10.39 14.82
CA GLY A 33 14.06 -10.20 14.82
C GLY A 33 14.47 -8.84 14.29
N GLY A 34 15.77 -8.57 14.38
CA GLY A 34 16.36 -7.28 14.04
C GLY A 34 17.20 -7.31 12.77
N GLY A 35 17.42 -8.49 12.17
CA GLY A 35 18.37 -8.66 11.07
C GLY A 35 17.96 -7.87 9.83
N ALA A 36 18.92 -7.21 9.18
CA ALA A 36 18.68 -6.43 7.96
C ALA A 36 18.13 -7.28 6.80
N SER A 37 18.53 -8.55 6.72
CA SER A 37 18.08 -9.51 5.70
C SER A 37 16.78 -10.24 6.04
N GLU A 38 16.19 -9.98 7.21
CA GLU A 38 14.88 -10.55 7.54
C GLU A 38 13.82 -10.01 6.58
N LEU A 39 12.84 -10.84 6.24
CA LEU A 39 11.85 -10.52 5.22
C LEU A 39 10.58 -9.98 5.86
N VAL A 40 10.12 -8.83 5.37
CA VAL A 40 8.78 -8.29 5.63
C VAL A 40 7.87 -8.75 4.49
N CYS A 41 6.72 -9.30 4.86
CA CYS A 41 5.74 -9.80 3.89
C CYS A 41 4.47 -8.94 3.92
N ILE A 42 3.86 -8.74 2.76
CA ILE A 42 2.53 -8.10 2.66
C ILE A 42 1.61 -9.02 1.87
N SER A 43 0.48 -9.38 2.47
CA SER A 43 -0.51 -10.27 1.89
C SER A 43 -1.86 -9.57 1.77
N GLU A 44 -2.62 -9.88 0.72
CA GLU A 44 -3.94 -9.33 0.44
C GLU A 44 -5.04 -10.38 0.64
N TYR A 45 -6.08 -10.04 1.40
CA TYR A 45 -7.19 -10.94 1.73
C TYR A 45 -8.54 -10.35 1.31
N ARG A 46 -9.52 -11.22 1.06
CA ARG A 46 -10.87 -10.86 0.59
C ARG A 46 -11.94 -11.74 1.24
N GLY A 47 -13.17 -11.23 1.31
CA GLY A 47 -14.30 -12.02 1.83
C GLY A 47 -14.09 -12.53 3.24
N ASN A 48 -14.41 -13.79 3.50
CA ASN A 48 -14.39 -14.41 4.84
C ASN A 48 -12.99 -14.49 5.46
N GLU A 49 -11.92 -14.34 4.67
CA GLU A 49 -10.54 -14.34 5.19
C GLU A 49 -10.21 -13.07 5.99
N LEU A 50 -11.06 -12.05 5.90
CA LEU A 50 -10.90 -10.77 6.61
C LEU A 50 -11.12 -10.88 8.12
N ASP A 51 -11.98 -11.81 8.55
CA ASP A 51 -12.42 -11.93 9.95
C ASP A 51 -11.26 -12.27 10.90
N HIS A 52 -10.19 -12.87 10.37
CA HIS A 52 -9.03 -13.32 11.15
C HIS A 52 -7.82 -12.40 11.07
N LEU A 53 -7.89 -11.29 10.32
CA LEU A 53 -6.73 -10.43 10.01
C LEU A 53 -5.99 -9.91 11.25
N GLY A 54 -6.70 -9.58 12.34
CA GLY A 54 -6.10 -9.08 13.57
C GLY A 54 -5.66 -10.14 14.58
N ALA A 55 -5.98 -11.41 14.35
CA ALA A 55 -5.81 -12.50 15.32
C ALA A 55 -4.71 -13.49 14.95
N ARG A 56 -4.18 -13.42 13.72
CA ARG A 56 -3.13 -14.34 13.24
C ARG A 56 -1.79 -14.04 13.95
N ALA A 57 -1.02 -15.09 14.20
CA ALA A 57 0.39 -14.92 14.54
C ALA A 57 1.18 -14.55 13.28
N VAL A 58 2.29 -13.82 13.46
CA VAL A 58 3.23 -13.60 12.36
C VAL A 58 3.85 -14.94 11.97
N VAL A 59 3.48 -15.42 10.79
CA VAL A 59 4.03 -16.64 10.17
C VAL A 59 4.45 -16.27 8.77
N ALA A 60 5.68 -16.62 8.39
CA ALA A 60 6.15 -16.37 7.04
C ALA A 60 5.24 -17.10 6.02
N PRO A 61 4.57 -16.36 5.12
CA PRO A 61 3.74 -16.98 4.10
C PRO A 61 4.59 -17.81 3.13
N SER A 62 3.98 -18.83 2.53
CA SER A 62 4.64 -19.62 1.48
C SER A 62 4.99 -18.72 0.30
N PRO A 63 6.17 -18.86 -0.35
CA PRO A 63 6.52 -18.09 -1.54
C PRO A 63 5.49 -18.19 -2.67
N ASN A 64 4.74 -19.29 -2.74
CA ASN A 64 3.71 -19.55 -3.76
C ASN A 64 2.29 -19.21 -3.30
N ASP A 65 2.13 -18.58 -2.14
CA ASP A 65 0.82 -18.13 -1.66
C ASP A 65 0.24 -17.09 -2.65
N PRO A 66 -0.97 -17.31 -3.19
CA PRO A 66 -1.58 -16.37 -4.14
C PRO A 66 -1.95 -15.02 -3.52
N SER A 67 -2.12 -14.97 -2.19
CA SER A 67 -2.39 -13.73 -1.44
C SER A 67 -1.12 -12.89 -1.24
N LEU A 68 0.07 -13.49 -1.36
CA LEU A 68 1.35 -12.83 -1.08
C LEU A 68 1.71 -11.85 -2.20
N ARG A 69 1.71 -10.56 -1.85
CA ARG A 69 1.95 -9.44 -2.77
C ARG A 69 3.38 -8.92 -2.71
N VAL A 70 3.97 -8.88 -1.53
CA VAL A 70 5.31 -8.31 -1.30
C VAL A 70 6.13 -9.24 -0.43
N VAL A 71 7.39 -9.41 -0.82
CA VAL A 71 8.48 -9.92 0.02
C VAL A 71 9.66 -8.98 -0.17
N ILE A 72 10.01 -8.23 0.89
CA ILE A 72 11.05 -7.20 0.88
C ILE A 72 11.96 -7.37 2.10
N ASP A 73 13.25 -7.10 1.94
CA ASP A 73 14.17 -7.13 3.09
C ASP A 73 13.92 -5.97 4.06
N ARG A 74 14.31 -6.19 5.31
CA ARG A 74 14.09 -5.26 6.40
C ARG A 74 14.81 -3.94 6.21
N ALA A 75 15.97 -3.91 5.56
CA ALA A 75 16.70 -2.67 5.31
C ALA A 75 15.88 -1.75 4.38
N ARG A 76 15.42 -2.26 3.24
CA ARG A 76 14.54 -1.50 2.32
C ARG A 76 13.21 -1.14 2.96
N TRP A 77 12.61 -2.06 3.73
CA TRP A 77 11.39 -1.77 4.48
C TRP A 77 11.57 -0.58 5.42
N LEU A 78 12.63 -0.57 6.22
CA LEU A 78 12.89 0.52 7.17
C LEU A 78 13.23 1.84 6.49
N ALA A 79 13.73 1.81 5.26
CA ALA A 79 13.99 3.01 4.46
C ALA A 79 12.71 3.66 3.92
N LEU A 80 11.68 2.87 3.56
CA LEU A 80 10.44 3.39 2.95
C LEU A 80 9.27 3.53 3.95
N ALA A 81 9.15 2.61 4.91
CA ALA A 81 7.94 2.48 5.72
C ALA A 81 7.65 3.68 6.64
N PRO A 82 8.64 4.38 7.24
CA PRO A 82 8.36 5.58 8.03
C PRO A 82 7.64 6.67 7.24
N ALA A 83 8.13 7.01 6.05
CA ALA A 83 7.53 8.04 5.19
C ALA A 83 6.12 7.63 4.74
N PHE A 84 5.93 6.37 4.34
CA PHE A 84 4.60 5.83 4.05
C PHE A 84 3.64 5.95 5.25
N TRP A 85 4.12 5.65 6.47
CA TRP A 85 3.30 5.72 7.68
C TRP A 85 2.87 7.16 8.02
N GLU A 86 3.73 8.14 7.75
CA GLU A 86 3.41 9.56 7.93
C GLU A 86 2.31 10.03 6.97
N GLU A 87 2.42 9.69 5.68
CA GLU A 87 1.36 9.95 4.69
C GLU A 87 0.06 9.24 5.07
N ALA A 88 0.12 7.95 5.41
CA ALA A 88 -1.05 7.21 5.85
C ALA A 88 -1.73 7.88 7.05
N ASN A 89 -0.97 8.24 8.09
CA ASN A 89 -1.50 8.92 9.26
C ASN A 89 -2.05 10.32 8.95
N ARG A 90 -1.44 11.07 8.03
CA ARG A 90 -1.99 12.34 7.53
C ARG A 90 -3.38 12.13 6.93
N ARG A 91 -3.56 11.10 6.10
CA ARG A 91 -4.86 10.77 5.50
C ARG A 91 -5.87 10.23 6.51
N LEU A 92 -5.44 9.41 7.48
CA LEU A 92 -6.32 8.93 8.55
C LEU A 92 -6.89 10.12 9.36
N ARG A 93 -6.04 11.06 9.78
CA ARG A 93 -6.48 12.28 10.48
C ARG A 93 -7.47 13.10 9.65
N ALA A 94 -7.17 13.30 8.37
CA ALA A 94 -8.03 14.05 7.45
C ALA A 94 -9.43 13.41 7.26
N ASN A 95 -9.56 12.10 7.52
CA ASN A 95 -10.82 11.35 7.42
C ASN A 95 -11.44 11.03 8.80
N GLY A 96 -10.96 11.66 9.88
CA GLY A 96 -11.48 11.43 11.23
C GLY A 96 -11.20 10.04 11.81
N LEU A 97 -10.18 9.34 11.28
CA LEU A 97 -9.75 8.02 11.76
C LEU A 97 -8.54 8.15 12.71
N PRO A 98 -8.41 7.26 13.71
CA PRO A 98 -7.26 7.26 14.60
C PRO A 98 -5.97 6.94 13.84
N VAL A 99 -4.88 7.59 14.24
CA VAL A 99 -3.55 7.31 13.72
C VAL A 99 -2.97 6.03 14.29
N ALA A 100 -2.08 5.38 13.53
CA ALA A 100 -1.35 4.19 13.97
C ALA A 100 0.13 4.52 14.20
N ARG A 101 0.71 3.95 15.25
CA ARG A 101 2.16 4.02 15.48
C ARG A 101 2.89 3.09 14.52
N PHE A 102 3.99 3.56 13.93
CA PHE A 102 4.86 2.71 13.11
C PHE A 102 5.51 1.61 13.98
N GLN A 103 5.46 0.37 13.50
CA GLN A 103 6.01 -0.80 14.20
C GLN A 103 7.28 -1.26 13.48
N LYS A 104 8.44 -1.20 14.14
CA LYS A 104 9.74 -1.68 13.60
C LYS A 104 9.93 -3.19 13.73
N ASN A 105 9.21 -3.77 14.67
CA ASN A 105 9.10 -5.19 14.98
C ASN A 105 7.68 -5.41 15.48
N SER A 106 7.08 -6.56 15.18
CA SER A 106 5.76 -6.86 15.73
C SER A 106 5.57 -8.32 16.09
N VAL A 107 4.79 -8.52 17.15
CA VAL A 107 4.34 -9.85 17.59
C VAL A 107 3.10 -10.28 16.78
N LYS A 108 2.35 -9.32 16.24
CA LYS A 108 1.11 -9.52 15.49
C LYS A 108 1.21 -8.83 14.13
N PRO A 109 0.61 -9.40 13.07
CA PRO A 109 0.51 -8.73 11.78
C PRO A 109 -0.24 -7.40 11.92
N VAL A 110 0.04 -6.44 11.05
CA VAL A 110 -0.65 -5.15 11.03
C VAL A 110 -1.72 -5.15 9.94
N PRO A 111 -3.02 -5.14 10.28
CA PRO A 111 -4.09 -4.94 9.30
C PRO A 111 -4.02 -3.55 8.69
N VAL A 112 -4.24 -3.43 7.39
CA VAL A 112 -4.15 -2.16 6.67
C VAL A 112 -5.40 -1.91 5.83
N HIS A 113 -5.88 -0.67 5.85
CA HIS A 113 -6.96 -0.22 4.98
C HIS A 113 -6.66 -0.54 3.51
N PRO A 114 -7.64 -0.97 2.71
CA PRO A 114 -7.37 -1.43 1.35
C PRO A 114 -6.68 -0.42 0.44
N SER A 115 -7.13 0.84 0.44
CA SER A 115 -6.47 1.88 -0.36
C SER A 115 -5.00 2.09 0.05
N LEU A 116 -4.71 2.05 1.35
CA LEU A 116 -3.35 2.22 1.85
C LEU A 116 -2.47 1.01 1.50
N GLY A 117 -3.01 -0.21 1.63
CA GLY A 117 -2.28 -1.43 1.27
C GLY A 117 -1.93 -1.52 -0.21
N LYS A 118 -2.83 -1.06 -1.10
CA LYS A 118 -2.54 -0.95 -2.54
C LYS A 118 -1.38 0.00 -2.82
N GLU A 119 -1.42 1.18 -2.21
CA GLU A 119 -0.40 2.20 -2.40
C GLU A 119 0.96 1.78 -1.82
N LEU A 120 0.95 1.04 -0.69
CA LEU A 120 2.14 0.43 -0.11
C LEU A 120 2.74 -0.64 -1.03
N CYS A 121 1.90 -1.49 -1.62
CA CYS A 121 2.36 -2.49 -2.60
C CYS A 121 3.10 -1.82 -3.75
N ILE A 122 2.54 -0.75 -4.33
CA ILE A 122 3.20 0.00 -5.42
C ILE A 122 4.60 0.47 -5.01
N LEU A 123 4.73 1.08 -3.83
CA LEU A 123 6.01 1.57 -3.34
C LEU A 123 7.00 0.43 -3.13
N CYS A 124 6.59 -0.67 -2.49
CA CYS A 124 7.45 -1.84 -2.28
C CYS A 124 7.89 -2.49 -3.61
N TRP A 125 6.97 -2.61 -4.56
CA TRP A 125 7.25 -3.20 -5.88
C TRP A 125 8.22 -2.36 -6.71
N ALA A 126 8.16 -1.03 -6.58
CA ALA A 126 9.09 -0.15 -7.27
C ALA A 126 10.54 -0.29 -6.79
N VAL A 127 10.74 -0.58 -5.49
CA VAL A 127 12.08 -0.57 -4.86
C VAL A 127 12.66 -1.95 -4.58
N GLU A 128 11.92 -3.03 -4.82
CA GLU A 128 12.32 -4.39 -4.44
C GLU A 128 13.66 -4.84 -5.05
N ASP A 129 13.95 -4.37 -6.26
CA ASP A 129 15.18 -4.64 -7.01
C ASP A 129 15.97 -3.33 -7.30
N ALA A 130 15.61 -2.22 -6.65
CA ALA A 130 16.33 -0.95 -6.76
C ALA A 130 17.51 -0.91 -5.77
N SER A 131 18.46 0.01 -6.00
CA SER A 131 19.46 0.31 -4.97
C SER A 131 18.74 0.89 -3.75
N PRO A 132 19.14 0.55 -2.50
CA PRO A 132 18.61 1.22 -1.32
C PRO A 132 18.77 2.75 -1.37
N ASP A 133 19.80 3.24 -2.08
CA ASP A 133 20.07 4.68 -2.26
C ASP A 133 19.02 5.38 -3.16
N ASP A 134 18.25 4.61 -3.95
CA ASP A 134 17.19 5.14 -4.81
C ASP A 134 15.85 5.30 -4.06
N ILE A 135 15.72 4.76 -2.84
CA ILE A 135 14.47 4.79 -2.06
C ILE A 135 14.00 6.22 -1.75
N PRO A 136 14.87 7.18 -1.35
CA PRO A 136 14.46 8.57 -1.17
C PRO A 136 13.85 9.18 -2.44
N ASN A 137 14.44 8.90 -3.61
CA ASN A 137 13.90 9.34 -4.90
C ASN A 137 12.53 8.69 -5.19
N ALA A 138 12.43 7.39 -4.94
CA ALA A 138 11.18 6.63 -5.07
C ALA A 138 10.04 7.19 -4.22
N LEU A 139 10.34 7.61 -2.98
CA LEU A 139 9.37 8.24 -2.09
C LEU A 139 8.85 9.56 -2.68
N HIS A 140 9.72 10.42 -3.20
CA HIS A 140 9.29 11.69 -3.81
C HIS A 140 8.42 11.48 -5.06
N ASN A 141 8.81 10.57 -5.95
CA ASN A 141 8.00 10.23 -7.12
C ASN A 141 6.64 9.64 -6.72
N TRP A 142 6.62 8.72 -5.74
CA TRP A 142 5.38 8.13 -5.24
C TRP A 142 4.46 9.16 -4.57
N GLU A 143 5.02 10.07 -3.76
CA GLU A 143 4.29 11.16 -3.11
C GLU A 143 3.68 12.13 -4.12
N ALA A 144 4.35 12.35 -5.25
CA ALA A 144 3.84 13.20 -6.32
C ALA A 144 2.63 12.58 -7.06
N LEU A 145 2.43 11.26 -7.00
CA LEU A 145 1.24 10.62 -7.59
C LEU A 145 -0.02 10.92 -6.77
N ALA A 146 -1.13 11.22 -7.44
CA ALA A 146 -2.44 11.25 -6.85
C ALA A 146 -2.86 9.84 -6.39
N PRO A 147 -3.70 9.70 -5.35
CA PRO A 147 -4.17 8.40 -4.88
C PRO A 147 -4.79 7.54 -6.00
N GLU A 148 -5.55 8.16 -6.90
CA GLU A 148 -6.19 7.47 -8.03
C GLU A 148 -5.17 6.89 -9.02
N GLU A 149 -4.09 7.62 -9.30
CA GLU A 149 -2.99 7.14 -10.15
C GLU A 149 -2.32 5.92 -9.51
N ARG A 150 -2.08 5.96 -8.18
CA ARG A 150 -1.53 4.83 -7.44
C ARG A 150 -2.46 3.61 -7.46
N TRP A 151 -3.77 3.81 -7.35
CA TRP A 151 -4.76 2.71 -7.40
C TRP A 151 -4.90 2.12 -8.81
N TRP A 152 -4.79 2.96 -9.84
CA TRP A 152 -4.74 2.51 -11.22
C TRP A 152 -3.48 1.66 -11.47
N LEU A 153 -2.30 2.16 -11.08
CA LEU A 153 -1.05 1.40 -11.15
C LEU A 153 -1.14 0.06 -10.43
N TYR A 154 -1.77 0.04 -9.25
CA TYR A 154 -1.96 -1.21 -8.51
C TYR A 154 -2.80 -2.20 -9.33
N THR A 155 -3.92 -1.75 -9.88
CA THR A 155 -4.85 -2.57 -10.67
C THR A 155 -4.16 -3.15 -11.90
N MET A 156 -3.39 -2.34 -12.63
CA MET A 156 -2.63 -2.79 -13.79
C MET A 156 -1.57 -3.83 -13.42
N THR A 157 -0.88 -3.63 -12.30
CA THR A 157 0.16 -4.54 -11.85
C THR A 157 -0.42 -5.87 -11.37
N VAL A 158 -1.50 -5.87 -10.58
CA VAL A 158 -2.10 -7.13 -10.08
C VAL A 158 -2.77 -7.96 -11.16
N ALA A 159 -3.21 -7.34 -12.26
CA ALA A 159 -3.81 -8.05 -13.39
C ALA A 159 -2.83 -9.01 -14.06
N THR A 160 -1.51 -8.79 -13.94
CA THR A 160 -0.49 -9.61 -14.63
C THR A 160 0.62 -10.13 -13.71
N THR A 161 1.15 -9.28 -12.84
CA THR A 161 2.40 -9.50 -12.08
C THR A 161 2.22 -9.07 -10.61
N GLY A 162 1.09 -9.47 -10.02
CA GLY A 162 0.70 -9.10 -8.66
C GLY A 162 1.22 -10.01 -7.56
N GLN A 163 1.74 -11.20 -7.89
CA GLN A 163 2.23 -12.15 -6.90
C GLN A 163 3.71 -11.85 -6.58
N ALA A 164 4.12 -12.04 -5.32
CA ALA A 164 5.41 -11.56 -4.82
C ALA A 164 6.66 -12.11 -5.53
N MET A 165 6.58 -13.27 -6.18
CA MET A 165 7.68 -13.89 -6.91
C MET A 165 7.78 -13.41 -8.37
N GLN A 166 6.79 -12.69 -8.89
CA GLN A 166 6.78 -12.17 -10.26
C GLN A 166 7.60 -10.87 -10.40
N LYS A 167 8.80 -10.84 -9.83
CA LYS A 167 9.67 -9.65 -9.77
C LYS A 167 10.32 -9.32 -11.10
N GLY A 168 10.69 -8.05 -11.30
CA GLY A 168 11.53 -7.62 -12.43
C GLY A 168 10.92 -7.74 -13.84
N VAL A 169 9.64 -8.11 -13.98
CA VAL A 169 8.98 -8.33 -15.27
C VAL A 169 7.73 -7.45 -15.45
N GLY A 170 7.38 -7.15 -16.70
CA GLY A 170 6.15 -6.41 -17.05
C GLY A 170 5.98 -5.11 -16.26
N TRP A 171 4.82 -4.96 -15.60
CA TRP A 171 4.51 -3.79 -14.79
C TRP A 171 5.46 -3.58 -13.62
N ARG A 172 6.13 -4.61 -13.08
CA ARG A 172 7.14 -4.43 -12.03
C ARG A 172 8.35 -3.66 -12.51
N LYS A 173 8.83 -3.99 -13.71
CA LYS A 173 9.89 -3.22 -14.36
C LYS A 173 9.45 -1.80 -14.66
N ALA A 174 8.20 -1.62 -15.07
CA ALA A 174 7.63 -0.28 -15.33
C ALA A 174 7.53 0.56 -14.05
N LEU A 175 7.11 -0.02 -12.93
CA LEU A 175 7.07 0.65 -11.62
C LEU A 175 8.45 1.06 -11.15
N ARG A 176 9.45 0.17 -11.25
CA ARG A 176 10.85 0.50 -10.94
C ARG A 176 11.32 1.68 -11.79
N ALA A 177 11.11 1.62 -13.10
CA ALA A 177 11.50 2.70 -14.01
C ALA A 177 10.81 4.04 -13.68
N ALA A 178 9.50 4.02 -13.44
CA ALA A 178 8.71 5.23 -13.24
C ALA A 178 8.91 5.87 -11.85
N ILE A 179 9.13 5.06 -10.81
CA ILE A 179 9.16 5.53 -9.42
C ILE A 179 10.59 5.57 -8.90
N ALA A 180 11.41 4.52 -9.08
CA ALA A 180 12.74 4.46 -8.49
C ALA A 180 13.83 5.04 -9.40
N ASP A 181 13.89 4.63 -10.68
CA ASP A 181 14.97 5.03 -11.60
C ASP A 181 14.78 6.45 -12.15
N ASN A 182 13.54 6.93 -12.25
CA ASN A 182 13.23 8.25 -12.80
C ASN A 182 13.69 9.36 -11.84
N PRO A 183 14.64 10.23 -12.22
CA PRO A 183 15.09 11.30 -11.33
C PRO A 183 13.92 12.23 -10.96
N PHE A 184 13.71 12.46 -9.67
CA PHE A 184 12.71 13.39 -9.21
C PHE A 184 13.16 14.83 -9.51
N VAL A 185 12.41 15.53 -10.35
CA VAL A 185 12.65 16.95 -10.66
C VAL A 185 11.44 17.77 -10.21
N LYS A 186 11.63 18.58 -9.17
CA LYS A 186 10.55 19.36 -8.57
C LYS A 186 10.12 20.49 -9.51
N GLY A 187 8.88 20.44 -9.97
CA GLY A 187 8.28 21.50 -10.80
C GLY A 187 8.34 21.22 -12.31
N ASP A 188 9.05 20.18 -12.73
CA ASP A 188 9.05 19.74 -14.12
C ASP A 188 7.94 18.71 -14.32
N GLY A 189 6.86 19.12 -14.99
CA GLY A 189 5.70 18.28 -15.28
C GLY A 189 4.36 18.90 -14.88
N LEU A 190 3.27 18.19 -15.18
CA LEU A 190 1.92 18.66 -14.85
C LEU A 190 1.65 18.53 -13.35
N SER A 191 1.22 19.64 -12.72
CA SER A 191 0.83 19.64 -11.31
C SER A 191 -0.26 18.59 -11.03
N PRO A 192 -0.34 18.01 -9.81
CA PRO A 192 -1.43 17.08 -9.46
C PRO A 192 -2.83 17.64 -9.74
N LYS A 193 -3.02 18.96 -9.55
CA LYS A 193 -4.26 19.66 -9.89
C LYS A 193 -4.52 19.62 -11.40
N ALA A 194 -3.54 19.99 -12.22
CA ALA A 194 -3.65 19.95 -13.67
C ALA A 194 -3.91 18.52 -14.20
N ARG A 195 -3.26 17.50 -13.62
CA ARG A 195 -3.52 16.09 -13.97
C ARG A 195 -4.95 15.66 -13.65
N ARG A 196 -5.48 16.07 -12.49
CA ARG A 196 -6.89 15.80 -12.12
C ARG A 196 -7.86 16.50 -13.07
N GLU A 197 -7.60 17.75 -13.43
CA GLU A 197 -8.41 18.51 -14.38
C GLU A 197 -8.42 17.82 -15.76
N LEU A 198 -7.27 17.36 -16.26
CA LEU A 198 -7.19 16.61 -17.52
C LEU A 198 -8.06 15.35 -17.53
N LEU A 199 -8.07 14.59 -16.42
CA LEU A 199 -8.93 13.41 -16.29
C LEU A 199 -10.43 13.77 -16.22
N GLY A 200 -10.78 14.97 -15.75
CA GLY A 200 -12.16 15.44 -15.65
C GLY A 200 -12.76 15.97 -16.96
N HIS A 201 -11.94 16.41 -17.92
CA HIS A 201 -12.41 17.08 -19.14
C HIS A 201 -12.45 16.19 -20.40
N SER A 202 -11.97 14.95 -20.33
CA SER A 202 -11.96 14.04 -21.47
C SER A 202 -12.93 12.89 -21.29
N GLN A 203 -14.22 13.18 -21.42
CA GLN A 203 -15.18 12.18 -21.86
C GLN A 203 -15.74 12.66 -23.19
N LEU A 204 -15.43 11.94 -24.27
CA LEU A 204 -16.30 11.98 -25.44
C LEU A 204 -17.67 11.57 -24.92
N SER A 205 -18.67 12.45 -25.03
CA SER A 205 -20.06 12.07 -24.88
C SER A 205 -20.39 11.12 -26.02
N LEU A 206 -20.07 9.84 -25.84
CA LEU A 206 -20.57 8.80 -26.72
C LEU A 206 -22.04 8.64 -26.35
N SER A 207 -22.89 9.34 -27.08
CA SER A 207 -24.31 9.00 -27.18
C SER A 207 -24.38 7.60 -27.78
N LEU A 208 -24.55 6.60 -26.91
CA LEU A 208 -24.98 5.26 -27.27
C LEU A 208 -26.49 5.27 -27.55
#